data_AF-E0MND4-F1
#
_entry.id   AF-E0MND4-F1
#
_cell.length_a   1.000
_cell.length_b   1.000
_cell.length_c   1.000
_cell.angle_alpha   90.00
_cell.angle_beta   90.00
_cell.angle_gamma   90.00
#
_symmetry.space_group_name_H-M   'P 1'
#
loop_
_entity.id
_entity.type
_entity.pdbx_description
1 polymer ?
#
loop_
_entity_poly.entity_id
_entity_poly.type
_entity_poly.pdbx_seq_one_letter_code
_entity_poly.pdbx_strand_id
1 'polypeptide(L)'
;MLGGKIPTLKAIQAHAKAMNYGGYAAEDIAKAANKAEPQRTAALNAYKDKFKADLKRDISRYRECVRILNAWRKAGVDQENPTSCADIHVSVGLKFSHMINVFAHLHLLEGLYTQRDLFDFS
;
A
#
# COMPACT_ATOMS: atom_id res chain seq x y z
N MET A 1 -4.64 4.81 -15.75
CA MET A 1 -4.47 3.34 -15.70
C MET A 1 -5.74 2.68 -16.24
N LEU A 2 -5.89 2.57 -17.56
CA LEU A 2 -6.97 1.85 -18.24
C LEU A 2 -6.34 1.24 -19.51
N GLY A 3 -6.39 -0.08 -19.66
CA GLY A 3 -5.81 -0.84 -20.79
C GLY A 3 -4.35 -1.33 -20.64
N GLY A 4 -3.55 -0.72 -19.75
CA GLY A 4 -2.11 -1.04 -19.63
C GLY A 4 -1.76 -2.37 -18.94
N LYS A 5 -0.45 -2.67 -18.93
CA LYS A 5 0.13 -3.80 -18.17
C LYS A 5 -0.18 -3.63 -16.68
N ILE A 6 -0.68 -4.71 -16.07
CA ILE A 6 -0.99 -4.74 -14.64
C ILE A 6 0.33 -4.66 -13.85
N PRO A 7 0.50 -3.67 -12.94
CA PRO A 7 1.75 -3.51 -12.21
C PRO A 7 2.00 -4.66 -11.22
N THR A 8 3.26 -5.04 -11.06
CA THR A 8 3.66 -6.04 -10.06
C THR A 8 3.72 -5.40 -8.67
N LEU A 9 3.62 -6.19 -7.60
CA LEU A 9 3.73 -5.66 -6.23
C LEU A 9 5.04 -4.89 -6.01
N LYS A 10 6.15 -5.34 -6.62
CA LYS A 10 7.45 -4.66 -6.58
C LYS A 10 7.40 -3.29 -7.26
N ALA A 11 6.70 -3.19 -8.40
CA ALA A 11 6.51 -1.92 -9.09
C ALA A 11 5.62 -0.97 -8.28
N ILE A 12 4.56 -1.47 -7.63
CA ILE A 12 3.70 -0.69 -6.74
C ILE A 12 4.52 -0.15 -5.55
N GLN A 13 5.33 -1.01 -4.92
CA GLN A 13 6.20 -0.60 -3.82
C GLN A 13 7.22 0.46 -4.26
N ALA A 14 7.88 0.27 -5.40
CA ALA A 14 8.83 1.24 -5.93
C ALA A 14 8.16 2.58 -6.23
N HIS A 15 6.95 2.55 -6.78
CA HIS A 15 6.15 3.75 -7.02
C HIS A 15 5.80 4.49 -5.73
N ALA A 16 5.31 3.76 -4.71
CA ALA A 16 5.03 4.33 -3.40
C ALA A 16 6.26 4.99 -2.77
N LYS A 17 7.44 4.35 -2.86
CA LYS A 17 8.70 4.92 -2.37
C LYS A 17 9.08 6.19 -3.14
N ALA A 18 8.96 6.19 -4.47
CA ALA A 18 9.32 7.33 -5.30
C ALA A 18 8.41 8.55 -5.09
N MET A 19 7.17 8.35 -4.63
CA MET A 19 6.24 9.44 -4.35
C MET A 19 6.64 10.28 -3.12
N ASN A 20 7.57 9.80 -2.28
CA ASN A 20 7.99 10.43 -1.03
C ASN A 20 6.80 10.96 -0.19
N TYR A 21 5.70 10.22 -0.21
CA TYR A 21 4.43 10.57 0.40
C TYR A 21 4.26 9.73 1.67
N GLY A 22 3.79 10.35 2.76
CA GLY A 22 3.63 9.69 4.06
C GLY A 22 2.35 8.87 4.22
N GLY A 23 1.45 8.87 3.23
CA GLY A 23 0.14 8.21 3.35
C GLY A 23 -0.84 8.98 4.24
N TYR A 24 -2.11 8.57 4.26
CA TYR A 24 -3.14 9.25 5.06
C TYR A 24 -2.92 9.20 6.59
N ALA A 25 -2.18 8.21 7.08
CA ALA A 25 -1.93 8.01 8.52
C ALA A 25 -0.64 8.71 9.00
N ALA A 26 -0.01 9.53 8.16
CA ALA A 26 1.26 10.18 8.48
C ALA A 26 1.18 10.99 9.79
N GLU A 27 0.10 11.76 9.97
CA GLU A 27 -0.10 12.56 11.18
C GLU A 27 -0.28 11.70 12.43
N ASP A 28 -1.03 10.60 12.32
CA ASP A 28 -1.26 9.68 13.43
C ASP A 28 0.03 8.95 13.83
N ILE A 29 0.84 8.56 12.84
CA ILE A 29 2.17 7.99 13.05
C ILE A 29 3.09 9.02 13.74
N ALA A 30 3.06 10.29 13.30
CA ALA A 30 3.85 11.35 13.93
C ALA A 30 3.42 11.61 15.38
N LYS A 31 2.11 11.64 15.66
CA LYS A 31 1.59 11.74 17.04
C LYS A 31 2.06 10.56 17.90
N ALA A 32 2.06 9.35 17.35
CA ALA A 32 2.59 8.16 18.04
C ALA A 32 4.10 8.27 18.30
N ALA A 33 4.85 8.80 17.35
CA ALA A 33 6.30 8.99 17.46
C ALA A 33 6.69 10.01 18.54
N ASN A 34 5.83 11.00 18.82
CA ASN A 34 6.05 12.03 19.85
C ASN A 34 5.71 11.60 21.27
N LYS A 35 5.22 10.37 21.48
CA LYS A 35 4.96 9.86 22.83
C LYS A 35 6.27 9.61 23.59
N ALA A 36 6.20 9.63 24.91
CA ALA A 36 7.30 9.15 25.75
C ALA A 36 7.41 7.62 25.67
N GLU A 37 8.59 7.08 25.93
CA GLU A 37 8.75 5.64 26.14
C GLU A 37 8.09 5.20 27.46
N PRO A 38 7.51 3.99 27.53
CA PRO A 38 7.46 2.94 26.50
C PRO A 38 6.27 3.06 25.52
N GLN A 39 5.42 4.10 25.68
CA GLN A 39 4.17 4.23 24.94
C GLN A 39 4.39 4.48 23.45
N ARG A 40 5.46 5.20 23.10
CA ARG A 40 5.90 5.39 21.72
C ARG A 40 6.14 4.06 21.03
N THR A 41 7.03 3.22 21.58
CA THR A 41 7.35 1.92 20.97
C THR A 41 6.12 1.04 20.83
N ALA A 42 5.27 0.97 21.86
CA ALA A 42 4.02 0.21 21.80
C ALA A 42 3.07 0.70 20.69
N ALA A 43 2.90 2.02 20.57
CA ALA A 43 2.02 2.62 19.55
C ALA A 43 2.57 2.39 18.14
N LEU A 44 3.86 2.60 17.90
CA LEU A 44 4.48 2.36 16.59
C LEU A 44 4.42 0.89 16.17
N ASN A 45 4.61 -0.05 17.11
CA ASN A 45 4.46 -1.47 16.86
C ASN A 45 3.02 -1.83 16.48
N ALA A 46 2.02 -1.27 17.17
CA ALA A 46 0.61 -1.48 16.84
C ALA A 46 0.28 -0.99 15.41
N TYR A 47 0.79 0.17 15.00
CA TYR A 47 0.64 0.65 13.62
C TYR A 47 1.34 -0.26 12.62
N LYS A 48 2.57 -0.69 12.91
CA LYS A 48 3.33 -1.60 12.05
C LYS A 48 2.56 -2.91 11.81
N ASP A 49 2.01 -3.50 12.86
CA ASP A 49 1.27 -4.76 12.77
C ASP A 49 -0.06 -4.59 12.03
N LYS A 50 -0.79 -3.50 12.30
CA LYS A 50 -1.99 -3.12 11.56
C LYS A 50 -1.72 -3.00 10.06
N PHE A 51 -0.73 -2.19 9.67
CA PHE A 51 -0.43 -1.95 8.26
C PHE A 51 0.11 -3.18 7.55
N LYS A 52 0.85 -4.06 8.24
CA LYS A 52 1.23 -5.37 7.69
C LYS A 52 0.00 -6.26 7.42
N ALA A 53 -0.96 -6.29 8.34
CA ALA A 53 -2.18 -7.06 8.18
C ALA A 53 -3.04 -6.52 7.02
N ASP A 54 -3.19 -5.19 6.92
CA ASP A 54 -3.91 -4.52 5.84
C ASP A 54 -3.23 -4.78 4.48
N LEU A 55 -1.90 -4.66 4.41
CA LEU A 55 -1.14 -4.97 3.18
C LEU A 55 -1.37 -6.41 2.73
N LYS A 56 -1.32 -7.38 3.65
CA LYS A 56 -1.55 -8.80 3.33
C LYS A 56 -2.97 -9.02 2.76
N ARG A 57 -3.96 -8.35 3.33
CA ARG A 57 -5.35 -8.40 2.85
C ARG A 57 -5.49 -7.79 1.46
N ASP A 58 -4.93 -6.60 1.25
CA ASP A 58 -5.03 -5.91 -0.03
C ASP A 58 -4.25 -6.62 -1.14
N ILE A 59 -3.07 -7.21 -0.85
CA ILE A 59 -2.34 -8.05 -1.82
C ILE A 59 -3.19 -9.26 -2.24
N SER A 60 -3.84 -9.92 -1.29
CA SER A 60 -4.68 -11.09 -1.57
C SER A 60 -5.84 -10.71 -2.50
N ARG A 61 -6.53 -9.61 -2.19
CA ARG A 61 -7.64 -9.10 -3.02
C ARG A 61 -7.17 -8.57 -4.37
N TYR A 62 -6.03 -7.89 -4.41
CA TYR A 62 -5.43 -7.41 -5.65
C TYR A 62 -5.14 -8.57 -6.60
N ARG A 63 -4.51 -9.65 -6.12
CA ARG A 63 -4.23 -10.85 -6.93
C ARG A 63 -5.50 -11.49 -7.46
N GLU A 64 -6.55 -11.55 -6.65
CA GLU A 64 -7.87 -12.04 -7.07
C GLU A 64 -8.46 -11.19 -8.20
N CYS A 65 -8.52 -9.86 -8.02
CA CYS A 65 -9.02 -8.94 -9.03
C CYS A 65 -8.19 -9.00 -10.33
N VAL A 66 -6.87 -9.09 -10.23
CA VAL A 66 -5.96 -9.22 -11.37
C VAL A 66 -6.21 -10.52 -12.14
N ARG A 67 -6.46 -11.63 -11.43
CA ARG A 67 -6.79 -12.91 -12.06
C ARG A 67 -8.10 -12.82 -12.86
N ILE A 68 -9.13 -12.21 -12.26
CA ILE A 68 -10.42 -11.98 -12.92
C ILE A 68 -10.24 -11.08 -14.15
N LEU A 69 -9.51 -9.98 -14.00
CA LEU A 69 -9.23 -9.05 -15.11
C LEU A 69 -8.47 -9.72 -16.26
N ASN A 70 -7.48 -10.57 -15.95
CA ASN A 70 -6.76 -11.31 -17.00
C ASN A 70 -7.67 -12.31 -17.73
N ALA A 71 -8.57 -12.99 -17.01
CA ALA A 71 -9.56 -13.88 -17.63
C ALA A 71 -10.54 -13.10 -18.51
N TRP A 72 -11.02 -11.95 -18.03
CA TRP A 72 -11.88 -11.02 -18.76
C TRP A 72 -11.24 -10.53 -20.06
N ARG A 73 -9.97 -10.12 -20.00
CA ARG A 73 -9.16 -9.72 -21.17
C ARG A 73 -8.97 -10.86 -22.15
N LYS A 74 -8.68 -12.08 -21.66
CA LYS A 74 -8.50 -13.27 -22.50
C LYS A 74 -9.79 -13.65 -23.23
N ALA A 75 -10.94 -13.41 -22.61
CA ALA A 75 -12.25 -13.62 -23.22
C ALA A 75 -12.64 -12.55 -24.26
N GLY A 76 -11.79 -11.54 -24.50
CA GLY A 76 -12.04 -10.51 -25.52
C GLY A 76 -13.06 -9.44 -25.10
N VAL A 77 -13.57 -9.48 -23.88
CA VAL A 77 -14.69 -8.61 -23.44
C VAL A 77 -14.31 -7.13 -23.44
N ASP A 78 -13.04 -6.79 -23.18
CA ASP A 78 -12.53 -5.41 -23.28
C ASP A 78 -12.53 -4.88 -24.74
N GLN A 79 -12.49 -5.76 -25.75
CA GLN A 79 -12.52 -5.37 -27.17
C GLN A 79 -13.95 -5.12 -27.67
N GLU A 80 -14.94 -5.80 -27.07
CA GLU A 80 -16.35 -5.61 -27.39
C GLU A 80 -16.94 -4.31 -26.80
N ASN A 81 -16.41 -3.83 -25.68
CA ASN A 81 -16.85 -2.59 -25.02
C ASN A 81 -15.67 -1.72 -24.54
N PRO A 82 -14.91 -1.09 -25.46
CA PRO A 82 -13.65 -0.40 -25.14
C PRO A 82 -13.82 0.90 -24.32
N THR A 83 -15.03 1.44 -24.23
CA THR A 83 -15.32 2.74 -23.60
C THR A 83 -15.83 2.64 -22.15
N SER A 84 -16.01 1.41 -21.63
CA SER A 84 -16.63 1.16 -20.32
C SER A 84 -15.58 0.75 -19.29
N CYS A 85 -15.39 1.58 -18.24
CA CYS A 85 -14.65 1.18 -17.06
C CYS A 85 -15.50 0.20 -16.24
N ALA A 86 -15.38 -1.10 -16.52
CA ALA A 86 -16.10 -2.13 -15.76
C ALA A 86 -15.70 -2.16 -14.28
N ASP A 87 -16.58 -2.65 -13.40
CA ASP A 87 -16.37 -2.73 -11.93
C ASP A 87 -15.04 -3.37 -11.53
N ILE A 88 -14.55 -4.32 -12.34
CA ILE A 88 -13.26 -4.98 -12.12
C ILE A 88 -12.07 -4.02 -12.27
N HIS A 89 -12.13 -3.07 -13.21
CA HIS A 89 -11.10 -2.05 -13.40
C HIS A 89 -11.03 -1.10 -12.20
N VAL A 90 -12.20 -0.65 -11.73
CA VAL A 90 -12.32 0.18 -10.52
C VAL A 90 -11.77 -0.57 -9.31
N SER A 91 -12.14 -1.85 -9.14
CA SER A 91 -11.68 -2.69 -8.04
C SER A 91 -10.15 -2.84 -8.01
N VAL A 92 -9.52 -3.08 -9.17
CA VAL A 92 -8.05 -3.15 -9.30
C VAL A 92 -7.42 -1.81 -8.96
N GLY A 93 -7.99 -0.70 -9.45
CA GLY A 93 -7.50 0.66 -9.15
C GLY A 93 -7.57 1.01 -7.66
N LEU A 94 -8.68 0.69 -6.99
CA LEU A 94 -8.85 0.90 -5.55
C LEU A 94 -7.81 0.11 -4.75
N LYS A 95 -7.60 -1.17 -5.08
CA LYS A 95 -6.60 -2.00 -4.41
C LYS A 95 -5.17 -1.53 -4.66
N PHE A 96 -4.88 -1.07 -5.87
CA PHE A 96 -3.61 -0.41 -6.16
C PHE A 96 -3.39 0.82 -5.24
N SER A 97 -4.37 1.72 -5.16
CA SER A 97 -4.28 2.93 -4.32
C SER A 97 -4.13 2.61 -2.84
N HIS A 98 -4.85 1.61 -2.32
CA HIS A 98 -4.69 1.16 -0.94
C HIS A 98 -3.28 0.64 -0.68
N MET A 99 -2.74 -0.18 -1.59
CA MET A 99 -1.38 -0.68 -1.45
C MET A 99 -0.34 0.44 -1.46
N ILE A 100 -0.49 1.47 -2.31
CA ILE A 100 0.38 2.65 -2.30
C ILE A 100 0.38 3.30 -0.92
N ASN A 101 -0.80 3.54 -0.35
CA ASN A 101 -0.93 4.15 0.98
C ASN A 101 -0.27 3.31 2.07
N VAL A 102 -0.50 2.00 2.07
CA VAL A 102 0.05 1.12 3.11
C VAL A 102 1.57 1.00 2.97
N PHE A 103 2.12 0.98 1.75
CA PHE A 103 3.56 1.04 1.54
C PHE A 103 4.18 2.35 2.01
N ALA A 104 3.50 3.48 1.78
CA ALA A 104 3.91 4.78 2.29
C ALA A 104 3.98 4.79 3.83
N HIS A 105 2.96 4.28 4.53
CA HIS A 105 2.97 4.19 6.00
C HIS A 105 4.10 3.32 6.52
N LEU A 106 4.33 2.16 5.91
CA LEU A 106 5.39 1.24 6.32
C LEU A 106 6.78 1.85 6.11
N HIS A 107 6.97 2.61 5.03
CA HIS A 107 8.22 3.31 4.78
C HIS A 107 8.47 4.45 5.79
N LEU A 108 7.42 5.23 6.12
CA LEU A 108 7.51 6.25 7.16
C LEU A 108 7.88 5.65 8.52
N LEU A 109 7.26 4.53 8.90
CA LEU A 109 7.57 3.81 10.14
C LEU A 109 9.02 3.31 10.16
N GLU A 110 9.52 2.75 9.05
CA GLU A 110 10.91 2.29 8.93
C GLU A 110 11.91 3.41 9.24
N GLY A 111 11.70 4.61 8.70
CA GLY A 111 12.54 5.77 9.00
C GLY A 111 12.57 6.15 10.48
N LEU A 112 11.44 6.03 11.19
CA LEU A 112 11.34 6.33 12.62
C LEU A 112 12.05 5.29 13.51
N TYR A 113 12.09 4.02 13.08
CA TYR A 113 12.88 2.99 13.77
C TYR A 113 14.38 3.21 13.53
N THR A 114 14.80 3.47 12.29
CA THR A 114 16.22 3.75 11.99
C THR A 114 16.74 4.99 12.72
N GLN A 115 15.92 6.03 12.86
CA GLN A 115 16.30 7.21 13.65
C GLN A 115 16.60 6.83 15.12
N ARG A 116 15.86 5.89 15.71
CA ARG A 116 16.13 5.44 17.08
C ARG A 116 17.50 4.77 17.18
N ASP A 117 17.81 3.86 16.26
CA ASP A 117 19.08 3.14 16.26
C ASP A 117 20.30 4.09 16.16
N LEU A 118 20.13 5.28 15.57
CA LEU A 118 21.18 6.30 15.49
C LEU A 118 21.44 7.05 16.81
N PHE A 119 20.50 7.03 17.76
CA PHE A 119 20.63 7.71 19.06
C PHE A 119 20.70 6.75 20.25
N ASP A 120 20.54 5.44 20.03
CA ASP A 120 20.83 4.40 21.02
C ASP A 120 22.36 4.22 21.14
N PHE A 121 23.03 5.19 21.78
CA PHE A 121 24.42 5.06 22.23
C PHE A 121 24.44 4.17 23.49
N SER A 122 24.38 2.85 23.30
CA SER A 122 24.65 1.87 24.36
C SER A 122 26.12 1.50 24.41
#